data_AF-A0A7W2HSG7-F1
#
_entry.id   AF-A0A7W2HSG7-F1
#
_cell.length_a   1.000
_cell.length_b   1.000
_cell.length_c   1.000
_cell.angle_alpha   90.00
_cell.angle_beta   90.00
_cell.angle_gamma   90.00
#
_symmetry.space_group_name_H-M   'P 1'
#
loop_
_entity.id
_entity.type
_entity.pdbx_description
1 polymer ?
#
loop_
_entity_poly.entity_id
_entity_poly.type
_entity_poly.pdbx_seq_one_letter_code
_entity_poly.pdbx_strand_id
1 'polypeptide(L)'
;MTWIKPSFLWMMYRCGWGTKQGQETVLAVEISREGFEWALRHACLSSYAPGVHPDRTTWQRELKRAPTRVQWDPERDLYLRPLPYRSLQLGLAGEAARRYADEWTVSLTDVTSLAHEIHALVRDGDTDSAARLLPRESPYPGQEELLARLRG
;
A
#
# COMPACT_ATOMS: atom_id res chain seq x y z
N MET A 1 8.54 -5.73 10.95
CA MET A 1 7.43 -5.77 9.97
C MET A 1 7.61 -4.59 9.05
N THR A 2 7.49 -4.82 7.74
CA THR A 2 7.61 -3.81 6.68
C THR A 2 6.25 -3.60 6.06
N TRP A 3 5.92 -2.36 5.66
CA TRP A 3 4.64 -2.06 5.02
C TRP A 3 4.88 -1.55 3.60
N ILE A 4 4.14 -2.08 2.64
CA ILE A 4 4.13 -1.60 1.26
C ILE A 4 2.74 -1.08 0.90
N LYS A 5 2.70 -0.08 0.02
CA LYS A 5 1.47 0.58 -0.43
C LYS A 5 1.49 0.72 -1.95
N PRO A 6 0.49 0.19 -2.66
CA PRO A 6 0.35 0.42 -4.10
C PRO A 6 -0.04 1.86 -4.47
N SER A 7 -0.67 2.60 -3.54
CA SER A 7 -1.14 3.98 -3.80
C SER A 7 -0.01 5.00 -3.61
N PHE A 8 0.21 5.79 -4.66
CA PHE A 8 1.24 6.84 -4.68
C PHE A 8 0.89 8.00 -3.74
N LEU A 9 -0.33 8.53 -3.81
CA LEU A 9 -0.73 9.70 -3.01
C LEU A 9 -0.81 9.39 -1.51
N TRP A 10 -1.14 8.15 -1.14
CA TRP A 10 -1.02 7.72 0.24
C TRP A 10 0.43 7.75 0.72
N MET A 11 1.37 7.27 -0.11
CA MET A 11 2.80 7.37 0.21
C MET A 11 3.23 8.83 0.37
N MET A 12 2.73 9.74 -0.47
CA MET A 12 3.04 11.17 -0.37
C MET A 12 2.47 11.80 0.91
N TYR A 13 1.27 11.38 1.34
CA TYR A 13 0.73 11.75 2.66
C TYR A 13 1.64 11.27 3.80
N ARG A 14 2.14 10.04 3.71
CA ARG A 14 2.98 9.43 4.74
C ARG A 14 4.34 10.12 4.86
N CYS A 15 5.05 10.32 3.76
CA CYS A 15 6.38 10.94 3.74
C CYS A 15 6.34 12.47 3.62
N GLY A 16 5.17 13.09 3.45
CA GLY A 16 5.04 14.52 3.21
C GLY A 16 5.75 14.93 1.93
N TRP A 17 5.48 14.22 0.83
CA TRP A 17 6.16 14.44 -0.46
C TRP A 17 7.69 14.36 -0.40
N GLY A 18 8.25 13.48 0.45
CA GLY A 18 9.70 13.36 0.61
C GLY A 18 10.34 14.46 1.48
N THR A 19 9.56 15.25 2.22
CA THR A 19 10.10 16.37 3.03
C THR A 19 10.17 16.08 4.52
N LYS A 20 9.56 14.99 5.01
CA LYS A 20 9.64 14.62 6.44
C LYS A 20 10.99 13.98 6.76
N GLN A 21 11.54 14.35 7.92
CA GLN A 21 12.78 13.79 8.43
C GLN A 21 12.73 12.25 8.49
N GLY A 22 13.75 11.60 7.92
CA GLY A 22 13.88 10.14 7.83
C GLY A 22 12.97 9.47 6.80
N GLN A 23 12.35 10.24 5.89
CA GLN A 23 11.48 9.79 4.81
C GLN A 23 11.68 10.61 3.54
N GLU A 24 12.92 10.99 3.26
CA GLU A 24 13.27 11.90 2.17
C GLU A 24 13.36 11.21 0.80
N THR A 25 13.49 9.88 0.80
CA THR A 25 13.57 9.07 -0.42
C THR A 25 12.26 8.34 -0.67
N VAL A 26 11.77 8.42 -1.90
CA VAL A 26 10.57 7.71 -2.36
C VAL A 26 10.97 6.70 -3.42
N LEU A 27 10.71 5.42 -3.15
CA LEU A 27 11.00 4.33 -4.08
C LEU A 27 9.70 3.73 -4.63
N ALA A 28 9.60 3.63 -5.94
CA ALA A 28 8.65 2.74 -6.59
C ALA A 28 9.27 1.34 -6.63
N VAL A 29 8.61 0.39 -5.97
CA VAL A 29 9.08 -1.01 -5.91
C VAL A 29 8.18 -1.86 -6.79
N GLU A 30 8.77 -2.46 -7.81
CA GLU A 30 8.11 -3.46 -8.62
C GLU A 30 8.30 -4.83 -7.99
N ILE A 31 7.21 -5.58 -7.82
CA ILE A 31 7.24 -6.94 -7.31
C ILE A 31 6.54 -7.90 -8.27
N SER A 32 6.96 -9.16 -8.23
CA SER A 32 6.32 -10.21 -9.00
C SER A 32 4.84 -10.33 -8.63
N ARG A 33 4.01 -10.55 -9.65
CA ARG A 33 2.57 -10.80 -9.46
C ARG A 33 2.34 -11.98 -8.50
N GLU A 34 3.09 -13.07 -8.71
CA GLU A 34 3.00 -14.27 -7.88
C GLU A 34 3.27 -13.97 -6.40
N GLY A 35 4.32 -13.18 -6.11
CA GLY A 35 4.66 -12.77 -4.75
C GLY A 35 3.57 -11.92 -4.10
N PHE A 36 3.02 -10.95 -4.85
CA PHE A 36 1.91 -10.12 -4.36
C PHE A 36 0.67 -10.96 -4.03
N GLU A 37 0.27 -11.86 -4.91
CA GLU A 37 -0.89 -12.73 -4.67
C GLU A 37 -0.65 -13.75 -3.57
N TRP A 38 0.57 -14.29 -3.46
CA TRP A 38 0.96 -15.13 -2.33
C TRP A 38 0.76 -14.35 -1.03
N ALA A 39 1.23 -13.11 -0.96
CA ALA A 39 1.09 -12.29 0.23
C ALA A 39 -0.38 -12.05 0.59
N LEU A 40 -1.25 -11.78 -0.38
CA LEU A 40 -2.69 -11.65 -0.15
C LEU A 40 -3.33 -12.95 0.36
N ARG A 41 -3.01 -14.09 -0.24
CA ARG A 41 -3.52 -15.41 0.18
C ARG A 41 -3.12 -15.78 1.61
N HIS A 42 -1.99 -15.27 2.10
CA HIS A 42 -1.47 -15.52 3.45
C HIS A 42 -1.71 -14.35 4.42
N ALA A 43 -2.58 -13.42 4.06
CA ALA A 43 -2.86 -12.25 4.88
C ALA A 43 -3.95 -12.48 5.94
N CYS A 44 -3.83 -11.76 7.05
CA CYS A 44 -4.90 -11.54 8.03
C CYS A 44 -5.23 -10.05 8.12
N LEU A 45 -6.47 -9.68 8.42
CA LEU A 45 -6.82 -8.27 8.65
C LEU A 45 -6.08 -7.71 9.87
N SER A 46 -5.52 -6.50 9.74
CA SER A 46 -4.79 -5.83 10.83
C SER A 46 -5.69 -5.34 11.96
N SER A 47 -7.01 -5.31 11.73
CA SER A 47 -8.07 -5.00 12.69
C SER A 47 -9.15 -6.08 12.66
N TYR A 48 -9.85 -6.26 13.77
CA TYR A 48 -11.00 -7.16 13.82
C TYR A 48 -12.17 -6.59 13.00
N ALA A 49 -12.64 -7.36 12.04
CA ALA A 49 -13.84 -7.08 11.26
C ALA A 49 -14.93 -8.13 11.58
N PRO A 50 -16.09 -7.72 12.14
CA PRO A 50 -17.24 -8.61 12.30
C PRO A 50 -17.65 -9.23 10.97
N GLY A 51 -17.96 -10.54 10.95
CA GLY A 51 -18.36 -11.27 9.75
C GLY A 51 -17.20 -11.81 8.91
N VAL A 52 -15.96 -11.34 9.13
CA VAL A 52 -14.74 -11.92 8.54
C VAL A 52 -14.14 -12.97 9.46
N HIS A 53 -13.97 -12.62 10.73
CA HIS A 53 -13.49 -13.54 11.77
C HIS A 53 -14.63 -13.92 12.71
N PRO A 54 -14.69 -15.18 13.21
CA PRO A 54 -15.74 -15.62 14.13
C PRO A 54 -15.78 -14.79 15.43
N ASP A 55 -14.61 -14.45 15.96
CA ASP A 55 -14.46 -13.70 17.20
C ASP A 55 -13.07 -13.05 17.30
N ARG A 56 -12.91 -12.15 18.28
CA ARG A 56 -11.65 -11.42 18.52
C ARG A 56 -10.49 -12.32 18.92
N THR A 57 -10.73 -13.40 19.66
CA THR A 57 -9.70 -14.34 20.12
C THR A 57 -9.13 -15.13 18.95
N THR A 58 -10.01 -15.62 18.05
CA THR A 58 -9.64 -16.30 16.82
C THR A 58 -8.84 -15.37 15.91
N TRP A 59 -9.33 -14.15 15.66
CA TRP A 59 -8.61 -13.13 14.91
C TRP A 59 -7.21 -12.84 15.49
N GLN A 60 -7.08 -12.62 16.80
CA GLN A 60 -5.78 -12.36 17.42
C GLN A 60 -4.80 -13.52 17.24
N ARG A 61 -5.28 -14.77 17.27
CA ARG A 61 -4.44 -15.95 17.06
C ARG A 61 -3.97 -16.05 15.62
N GLU A 62 -4.86 -15.80 14.65
CA GLU A 62 -4.55 -15.76 13.22
C GLU A 62 -3.57 -14.62 12.90
N LEU A 63 -3.82 -13.41 13.40
CA LEU A 63 -2.98 -12.23 13.20
C LEU A 63 -1.55 -12.40 13.73
N LYS A 64 -1.36 -13.17 14.80
CA LYS A 64 -0.03 -13.51 15.35
C LYS A 64 0.74 -14.48 14.47
N ARG A 65 0.06 -15.35 13.73
CA ARG A 65 0.66 -16.39 12.88
C ARG A 65 0.82 -15.95 11.42
N ALA A 66 -0.04 -15.05 10.96
CA ALA A 66 -0.06 -14.62 9.57
C ALA A 66 1.26 -13.88 9.22
N PRO A 67 1.98 -14.32 8.17
CA PRO A 67 3.18 -13.64 7.73
C PRO A 67 2.86 -12.32 7.02
N THR A 68 1.61 -12.15 6.58
CA THR A 68 1.13 -10.94 5.92
C THR A 68 -0.08 -10.35 6.65
N ARG A 69 -0.22 -9.02 6.60
CA ARG A 69 -1.36 -8.27 7.14
C ARG A 69 -1.96 -7.36 6.09
N VAL A 70 -3.29 -7.27 6.06
CA VAL A 70 -4.00 -6.29 5.25
C VAL A 70 -4.62 -5.22 6.14
N GLN A 71 -4.39 -3.98 5.76
CA GLN A 71 -5.05 -2.82 6.30
C GLN A 71 -5.69 -2.02 5.17
N TRP A 72 -6.90 -1.52 5.39
CA TRP A 72 -7.60 -0.66 4.45
C TRP A 72 -7.53 0.77 4.94
N ASP A 73 -6.61 1.56 4.38
CA ASP A 73 -6.49 2.97 4.71
C ASP A 73 -7.34 3.83 3.77
N PRO A 74 -7.84 5.00 4.20
CA PRO A 74 -8.51 5.90 3.27
C PRO A 74 -7.52 6.31 2.17
N GLU A 75 -7.97 6.36 0.92
CA GLU A 75 -7.18 6.89 -0.18
C GLU A 75 -6.98 8.42 -0.03
N ARG A 76 -6.09 9.00 -0.81
CA ARG A 76 -5.75 10.43 -0.78
C ARG A 76 -5.97 11.08 -2.14
N ASP A 77 -6.44 12.32 -2.14
CA ASP A 77 -6.40 13.18 -3.32
C ASP A 77 -5.05 13.91 -3.44
N LEU A 78 -4.90 14.73 -4.50
CA LEU A 78 -3.69 15.53 -4.75
C LEU A 78 -3.35 16.50 -3.60
N TYR A 79 -4.34 16.90 -2.82
CA TYR A 79 -4.17 17.75 -1.64
C TYR A 79 -3.96 16.93 -0.36
N LEU A 80 -3.77 15.61 -0.49
CA LEU A 80 -3.59 14.65 0.59
C LEU A 80 -4.78 14.61 1.57
N ARG A 81 -5.98 14.96 1.12
CA ARG A 81 -7.22 14.83 1.87
C ARG A 81 -7.77 13.40 1.72
N PRO A 82 -8.42 12.84 2.75
CA PRO A 82 -8.98 11.50 2.67
C PRO A 82 -10.15 11.44 1.67
N LEU A 83 -10.17 10.40 0.83
CA LEU A 83 -11.26 10.08 -0.08
C LEU A 83 -12.27 9.10 0.55
N PRO A 84 -13.51 9.00 0.03
CA PRO A 84 -14.57 8.16 0.61
C PRO A 84 -14.37 6.66 0.39
N TYR A 85 -13.29 6.25 -0.27
CA TYR A 85 -12.93 4.86 -0.49
C TYR A 85 -11.55 4.56 0.11
N ARG A 86 -11.27 3.27 0.32
CA ARG A 86 -10.05 2.78 0.94
C ARG A 86 -9.18 2.04 -0.05
N SER A 87 -7.88 2.05 0.19
CA SER A 87 -6.90 1.32 -0.59
C SER A 87 -6.03 0.43 0.28
N LEU A 88 -5.56 -0.65 -0.33
CA LEU A 88 -4.80 -1.71 0.33
C LEU A 88 -3.48 -1.19 0.89
N GLN A 89 -3.17 -1.51 2.14
CA GLN A 89 -1.84 -1.46 2.72
C GLN A 89 -1.46 -2.87 3.17
N LEU A 90 -0.28 -3.33 2.76
CA LEU A 90 0.17 -4.71 2.95
C LEU A 90 1.36 -4.74 3.90
N GLY A 91 1.19 -5.36 5.06
CA GLY A 91 2.23 -5.55 6.06
C GLY A 91 2.89 -6.92 5.87
N LEU A 92 4.21 -6.96 5.83
CA LEU A 92 5.02 -8.15 5.58
C LEU A 92 5.93 -8.43 6.79
N ALA A 93 5.87 -9.64 7.31
CA ALA A 93 6.62 -10.08 8.48
C ALA A 93 7.20 -11.49 8.28
N GLY A 94 8.28 -11.79 9.00
CA GLY A 94 8.94 -13.09 8.94
C GLY A 94 9.30 -13.50 7.51
N GLU A 95 8.80 -14.67 7.10
CA GLU A 95 8.97 -15.22 5.75
C GLU A 95 8.56 -14.24 4.65
N ALA A 96 7.44 -13.55 4.79
CA ALA A 96 6.95 -12.65 3.74
C ALA A 96 7.90 -11.47 3.52
N ALA A 97 8.53 -10.95 4.58
CA ALA A 97 9.50 -9.87 4.47
C ALA A 97 10.79 -10.34 3.78
N ARG A 98 11.26 -11.55 4.08
CA ARG A 98 12.43 -12.16 3.43
C ARG A 98 12.17 -12.39 1.95
N ARG A 99 11.07 -13.08 1.62
CA ARG A 99 10.68 -13.34 0.23
C ARG A 99 10.47 -12.06 -0.56
N TYR A 100 9.87 -11.02 0.06
CA TYR A 100 9.71 -9.73 -0.59
C TYR A 100 11.06 -9.15 -1.04
N ALA A 101 12.05 -9.12 -0.15
CA ALA A 101 13.37 -8.57 -0.46
C ALA A 101 14.20 -9.43 -1.41
N ASP A 102 14.18 -10.76 -1.23
CA ASP A 102 15.13 -11.66 -1.89
C ASP A 102 14.56 -12.32 -3.16
N GLU A 103 13.23 -12.47 -3.24
CA GLU A 103 12.57 -13.31 -4.24
C GLU A 103 11.54 -12.54 -5.10
N TRP A 104 10.78 -11.60 -4.50
CA TRP A 104 9.68 -10.94 -5.19
C TRP A 104 10.05 -9.61 -5.84
N THR A 105 11.02 -8.87 -5.30
CA THR A 105 11.44 -7.59 -5.88
C THR A 105 12.03 -7.79 -7.27
N VAL A 106 11.41 -7.15 -8.26
CA VAL A 106 11.83 -7.16 -9.67
C VAL A 106 12.71 -5.95 -9.96
N SER A 107 12.27 -4.76 -9.51
CA SER A 107 12.99 -3.51 -9.75
C SER A 107 12.73 -2.49 -8.64
N LEU A 108 13.67 -1.57 -8.48
CA LEU A 108 13.58 -0.40 -7.61
C LEU A 108 13.85 0.84 -8.46
N THR A 109 12.90 1.77 -8.48
CA THR A 109 13.05 3.05 -9.16
C THR A 109 12.95 4.16 -8.13
N ASP A 110 13.98 5.01 -8.04
CA ASP A 110 13.90 6.24 -7.26
C ASP A 110 12.98 7.24 -7.98
N VAL A 111 11.86 7.57 -7.34
CA VAL A 111 10.84 8.50 -7.84
C VAL A 111 10.76 9.75 -6.97
N THR A 112 11.80 10.05 -6.19
CA THR A 112 11.87 11.22 -5.30
C THR A 112 11.72 12.52 -6.10
N SER A 113 12.41 12.64 -7.25
CA SER A 113 12.27 13.81 -8.12
C SER A 113 10.85 13.97 -8.67
N LEU A 114 10.20 12.87 -9.05
CA LEU A 114 8.81 12.88 -9.50
C LEU A 114 7.86 13.34 -8.38
N ALA A 115 8.07 12.86 -7.16
CA ALA A 115 7.30 13.30 -5.99
C ALA A 115 7.44 14.81 -5.75
N HIS A 116 8.66 15.35 -5.84
CA HIS A 116 8.91 16.79 -5.70
C HIS A 116 8.29 17.60 -6.83
N GLU A 117 8.35 17.12 -8.08
CA GLU A 117 7.76 17.79 -9.24
C GLU A 117 6.23 17.90 -9.11
N ILE A 118 5.56 16.79 -8.78
CA ILE A 118 4.11 16.79 -8.55
C ILE A 118 3.75 17.71 -7.39
N HIS A 119 4.52 17.68 -6.29
CA HIS A 119 4.28 18.56 -5.15
C HIS A 119 4.40 20.05 -5.52
N ALA A 120 5.40 20.42 -6.33
CA ALA A 120 5.57 21.79 -6.81
C ALA A 120 4.35 22.26 -7.61
N LEU A 121 3.88 21.45 -8.56
CA LEU A 121 2.69 21.75 -9.35
C LEU A 121 1.43 21.91 -8.49
N VAL A 122 1.24 21.03 -7.50
CA VAL A 122 0.12 21.15 -6.54
C VAL A 122 0.21 22.44 -5.74
N ARG A 123 1.41 22.86 -5.31
CA ARG A 123 1.62 24.11 -4.57
C ARG A 123 1.35 25.34 -5.41
N ASP A 124 1.65 25.28 -6.70
CA ASP A 124 1.40 26.35 -7.66
C ASP A 124 -0.05 26.38 -8.19
N GLY A 125 -0.87 25.39 -7.79
CA GLY A 125 -2.27 25.29 -8.18
C GLY A 125 -2.51 24.65 -9.55
N ASP A 126 -1.47 24.19 -10.25
CA ASP A 126 -1.58 23.46 -11.52
C ASP A 126 -1.88 21.97 -11.28
N THR A 127 -3.10 21.70 -10.81
CA THR A 127 -3.54 20.32 -10.51
C THR A 127 -3.70 19.45 -11.75
N ASP A 128 -3.93 20.04 -12.91
CA ASP A 128 -4.11 19.29 -14.15
C ASP A 128 -2.77 18.70 -14.62
N SER A 129 -1.69 19.47 -14.55
CA SER A 129 -0.34 18.96 -14.81
C SER A 129 0.08 17.95 -13.75
N ALA A 130 -0.18 18.24 -12.47
CA ALA A 130 0.11 17.30 -11.38
C ALA A 130 -0.59 15.94 -11.60
N ALA A 131 -1.88 15.95 -11.97
CA ALA A 131 -2.65 14.74 -12.23
C ALA A 131 -2.10 13.92 -13.40
N ARG A 132 -1.60 14.56 -14.45
CA ARG A 132 -1.00 13.87 -15.61
C ARG A 132 0.30 13.14 -15.29
N LEU A 133 1.02 13.59 -14.27
CA LEU A 133 2.28 12.98 -13.83
C LEU A 133 2.07 11.84 -12.82
N LEU A 134 0.87 11.69 -12.25
CA LEU A 134 0.58 10.59 -11.33
C LEU A 134 0.78 9.23 -12.02
N PRO A 135 1.36 8.24 -11.32
CA PRO A 135 1.38 6.87 -11.79
C PRO A 135 -0.04 6.40 -12.16
N ARG A 136 -0.16 5.70 -13.29
CA ARG A 136 -1.46 5.17 -13.72
C ARG A 136 -1.86 4.01 -12.83
N GLU A 137 -2.98 4.18 -12.13
CA GLU A 137 -3.59 3.11 -11.33
C GLU A 137 -4.71 2.43 -12.14
N SER A 138 -4.87 1.12 -11.95
CA SER A 138 -5.93 0.33 -12.58
C SER A 138 -6.42 -0.73 -11.61
N PRO A 139 -7.71 -1.13 -11.65
CA PRO A 139 -8.21 -2.20 -10.81
C PRO A 139 -7.39 -3.49 -10.98
N TYR A 140 -7.06 -4.14 -9.87
CA TYR A 140 -6.28 -5.36 -9.90
C TYR A 140 -7.16 -6.53 -10.39
N PRO A 141 -6.71 -7.33 -11.39
CA PRO A 141 -7.50 -8.45 -11.91
C PRO A 141 -7.64 -9.57 -10.88
N GLY A 142 -8.77 -10.29 -10.86
CA GLY A 142 -9.01 -11.41 -9.93
C GLY A 142 -9.20 -10.99 -8.46
N GLN A 143 -9.43 -9.70 -8.21
CA GLN A 143 -9.59 -9.13 -6.87
C GLN A 143 -10.74 -9.71 -6.04
N GLU A 144 -11.79 -10.27 -6.66
CA GLU A 144 -12.93 -10.82 -5.91
C GLU A 144 -12.57 -12.07 -5.13
N GLU A 145 -11.91 -13.03 -5.78
CA GLU A 145 -11.49 -14.28 -5.14
C GLU A 145 -10.37 -14.04 -4.13
N LEU A 146 -9.37 -13.24 -4.51
CA LEU A 146 -8.21 -12.92 -3.67
C LEU A 146 -8.59 -12.15 -2.39
N LEU A 147 -9.58 -11.26 -2.47
CA LEU A 147 -9.95 -10.39 -1.35
C LEU A 147 -11.22 -10.83 -0.61
N ALA A 148 -11.86 -11.94 -0.99
CA ALA A 148 -13.11 -12.39 -0.36
C ALA A 148 -13.04 -12.48 1.17
N ARG A 149 -11.87 -12.90 1.69
CA ARG A 149 -11.59 -13.03 3.14
C ARG A 149 -10.97 -11.79 3.78
N LEU A 150 -10.77 -10.73 3.00
CA LEU A 150 -10.06 -9.53 3.38
C LEU A 150 -10.92 -8.28 3.18
N ARG A 151 -12.20 -8.41 2.78
CA ARG A 151 -13.17 -7.31 2.75
C ARG A 151 -13.82 -7.23 4.14
N GLY A 152 -13.44 -6.22 4.91
CA GLY A 152 -14.07 -5.85 6.18
C GLY A 152 -15.01 -4.67 6.03
#